data_AF-A0A0K8Q997-F1
#
_entry.id   AF-A0A0K8Q997-F1
#
_cell.length_a   1.000
_cell.length_b   1.000
_cell.length_c   1.000
_cell.angle_alpha   90.00
_cell.angle_beta   90.00
_cell.angle_gamma   90.00
#
_symmetry.space_group_name_H-M   'P 1'
#
loop_
_entity.id
_entity.type
_entity.pdbx_description
1 polymer ?
#
loop_
_entity_poly.entity_id
_entity_poly.type
_entity_poly.pdbx_seq_one_letter_code
_entity_poly.pdbx_strand_id
1 'polypeptide(L)'
;QGRSPGPTSHAAIVGFDDTPVAAALGLSSVAQPVEDAARHLIRVLTHDLSGDGASAPNDLPALDSAAGVDVPPEKQILLTPHVVERIPLPLAAPGSG
;
A
#
# COMPACT_ATOMS: atom_id res chain seq x y z
N GLN A 1 40.57 19.04 28.13
CA GLN A 1 39.55 19.90 27.51
C GLN A 1 38.42 18.98 27.07
N GLY A 2 37.37 18.88 27.89
CA GLY A 2 36.23 17.98 27.65
C GLY A 2 35.28 18.58 26.62
N ARG A 3 35.06 17.89 25.51
CA ARG A 3 34.07 18.28 24.50
C ARG A 3 32.69 18.03 25.09
N SER A 4 31.94 19.09 25.38
CA SER A 4 30.52 19.00 25.75
C SER A 4 29.76 18.33 24.59
N PRO A 5 28.93 17.30 24.83
CA PRO A 5 28.05 16.76 23.79
C PRO A 5 27.10 17.89 23.36
N GLY A 6 27.17 18.29 22.09
CA GLY A 6 26.17 19.17 21.48
C GLY A 6 24.76 18.56 21.60
N PRO A 7 23.68 19.35 21.47
CA PRO A 7 22.33 18.85 21.61
C PRO A 7 22.17 17.60 20.75
N THR A 8 21.77 16.49 21.39
CA THR A 8 21.55 15.21 20.75
C THR A 8 20.41 15.38 19.75
N SER A 9 20.75 15.75 18.52
CA SER A 9 19.82 15.79 17.40
C SER A 9 19.33 14.36 17.20
N HIS A 10 18.16 14.05 17.76
CA HIS A 10 17.48 12.78 17.53
C HIS A 10 17.36 12.56 16.01
N ALA A 11 17.65 11.35 15.54
CA ALA A 11 17.51 11.02 14.13
C ALA A 11 16.04 11.15 13.71
N ALA A 12 15.79 11.77 12.56
CA ALA A 12 14.45 11.79 11.97
C ALA A 12 14.12 10.39 11.43
N ILE A 13 13.02 9.80 11.90
CA ILE A 13 12.55 8.48 11.48
C ILE A 13 11.25 8.66 10.70
N VAL A 14 11.20 8.10 9.50
CA VAL A 14 9.99 8.00 8.68
C VAL A 14 9.71 6.52 8.46
N GLY A 15 8.52 6.07 8.82
CA GLY A 15 8.06 4.70 8.65
C GLY A 15 7.45 4.42 7.27
N PHE A 16 6.89 3.23 7.10
CA PHE A 16 6.21 2.76 5.90
C PHE A 16 4.79 2.27 6.26
N ASP A 17 3.89 2.23 5.27
CA ASP A 17 2.50 1.73 5.31
C ASP A 17 1.45 2.53 6.09
N ASP A 18 1.80 3.66 6.73
CA ASP A 18 0.87 4.42 7.60
C ASP A 18 -0.07 3.56 8.45
N THR A 19 0.51 2.52 9.06
CA THR A 19 -0.27 1.55 9.84
C THR A 19 -0.97 2.25 11.03
N PRO A 20 -2.04 1.64 11.59
CA PRO A 20 -2.65 2.14 12.82
C PRO A 20 -1.65 2.35 13.97
N VAL A 21 -0.57 1.55 14.01
CA VAL A 21 0.53 1.70 14.98
C VAL A 21 1.33 2.98 14.71
N ALA A 22 1.67 3.27 13.45
CA ALA A 22 2.35 4.50 13.09
C ALA A 22 1.52 5.73 13.47
N ALA A 23 0.19 5.67 13.24
CA ALA A 23 -0.74 6.70 13.67
C ALA A 23 -0.79 6.86 15.19
N ALA A 24 -0.92 5.76 15.93
CA ALA A 24 -0.99 5.76 17.39
C ALA A 24 0.29 6.30 18.06
N LEU A 25 1.45 6.10 17.44
CA LEU A 25 2.74 6.59 17.93
C LEU A 25 3.10 8.00 17.42
N GLY A 26 2.28 8.60 16.55
CA GLY A 26 2.59 9.88 15.93
C GLY A 26 3.78 9.81 14.97
N LEU A 27 4.09 8.63 14.41
CA LEU A 27 5.20 8.48 13.48
C LEU A 27 4.82 8.99 12.10
N SER A 28 5.70 9.81 11.52
CA SER A 28 5.65 10.14 10.09
C SER A 28 5.86 8.87 9.28
N SER A 29 5.16 8.70 8.16
CA SER A 29 5.29 7.51 7.32
C SER A 29 4.88 7.75 5.87
N VAL A 30 5.24 6.82 4.98
CA VAL A 30 4.75 6.80 3.60
C VAL A 30 3.52 5.89 3.51
N ALA A 31 2.34 6.49 3.40
CA ALA A 31 1.08 5.78 3.20
C ALA A 31 1.03 5.16 1.80
N GLN A 32 0.77 3.86 1.76
CA GLN A 32 0.56 3.13 0.51
C GLN A 32 -0.92 3.14 0.13
N PRO A 33 -1.25 3.21 -1.16
CA PRO A 33 -2.63 3.14 -1.65
C PRO A 33 -3.13 1.68 -1.68
N VAL A 34 -3.14 1.02 -0.52
CA VAL A 34 -3.43 -0.42 -0.40
C VAL A 34 -4.87 -0.77 -0.80
N GLU A 35 -5.85 0.07 -0.48
CA GLU A 35 -7.25 -0.14 -0.86
C GLU A 35 -7.44 -0.07 -2.38
N ASP A 36 -6.79 0.89 -3.04
CA ASP A 36 -6.84 1.05 -4.49
C ASP A 36 -6.12 -0.11 -5.20
N ALA A 37 -5.00 -0.56 -4.65
CA ALA A 37 -4.29 -1.74 -5.14
C ALA A 37 -5.18 -3.00 -5.06
N ALA A 38 -5.82 -3.22 -3.91
CA ALA A 38 -6.73 -4.34 -3.71
C ALA A 38 -7.94 -4.29 -4.66
N ARG A 39 -8.54 -3.10 -4.83
CA ARG A 39 -9.65 -2.91 -5.78
C ARG A 39 -9.24 -3.24 -7.20
N HIS A 40 -8.06 -2.80 -7.63
CA HIS A 40 -7.56 -3.08 -8.96
C HIS A 40 -7.27 -4.57 -9.16
N LEU A 41 -6.63 -5.22 -8.17
CA LEU A 41 -6.37 -6.66 -8.19
C LEU A 41 -7.66 -7.46 -8.34
N ILE A 42 -8.69 -7.14 -7.56
CA ILE A 42 -10.00 -7.81 -7.67
C ILE A 42 -10.59 -7.60 -9.06
N ARG A 43 -10.54 -6.39 -9.60
CA ARG A 43 -11.05 -6.10 -10.96
C ARG A 43 -10.36 -6.95 -12.03
N VAL A 44 -9.03 -7.06 -11.99
CA VAL A 44 -8.25 -7.89 -12.92
C VAL A 44 -8.63 -9.36 -12.77
N LEU A 45 -8.68 -9.86 -11.52
CA LEU A 45 -9.03 -11.26 -11.26
C LEU A 45 -10.46 -11.60 -11.68
N THR A 46 -11.43 -10.72 -11.44
CA THR A 46 -12.81 -10.92 -11.88
C THR A 46 -12.91 -10.99 -13.40
N HIS A 47 -12.23 -10.10 -14.12
CA HIS A 47 -12.18 -10.13 -15.58
C HIS A 47 -11.55 -11.43 -16.11
N ASP A 48 -10.44 -11.87 -15.53
CA ASP A 48 -9.75 -13.09 -15.95
C ASP A 48 -10.56 -14.36 -15.64
N LEU A 49 -11.26 -14.39 -14.50
CA LEU A 49 -12.11 -15.52 -14.10
C LEU A 49 -13.45 -15.58 -14.84
N SER A 50 -13.98 -14.45 -15.34
CA SER A 50 -15.21 -14.41 -16.14
C SER A 50 -15.07 -15.01 -17.54
N GLY A 51 -13.87 -15.44 -17.95
CA GLY A 51 -13.62 -16.02 -19.27
C GLY A 51 -13.39 -15.00 -20.39
N ASP A 52 -13.67 -13.72 -20.13
CA ASP A 52 -13.39 -12.62 -21.07
C ASP A 52 -11.90 -12.26 -21.14
N GLY A 53 -11.11 -12.66 -20.14
CA GLY A 53 -9.65 -12.49 -20.07
C GLY A 53 -8.82 -13.66 -20.59
N ALA A 54 -9.42 -14.62 -21.32
CA ALA A 54 -8.68 -15.76 -21.86
C ALA A 54 -7.64 -15.31 -22.92
N SER A 55 -6.42 -15.03 -22.47
CA SER A 55 -5.24 -15.37 -23.26
C SER A 55 -5.15 -16.90 -23.31
N ALA A 56 -5.95 -17.51 -24.18
CA ALA A 56 -5.92 -18.95 -24.37
C ALA A 56 -4.55 -19.38 -24.96
N PRO A 57 -3.89 -20.42 -24.43
CA PRO A 57 -3.37 -21.45 -25.31
C PRO A 57 -4.56 -22.23 -25.89
N ASN A 58 -4.60 -22.31 -27.22
CA ASN A 58 -5.57 -22.95 -28.11
C ASN A 58 -6.44 -24.12 -27.55
N ASP A 59 -7.68 -24.20 -28.08
CA ASP A 59 -8.57 -25.38 -28.20
C ASP A 59 -9.58 -25.74 -27.08
N LEU A 60 -10.65 -24.95 -26.85
CA LEU A 60 -11.99 -25.46 -26.46
C LEU A 60 -13.11 -24.48 -26.91
N PRO A 61 -14.30 -24.96 -27.34
CA PRO A 61 -15.38 -24.10 -27.84
C PRO A 61 -16.17 -23.42 -26.69
N ALA A 62 -16.48 -22.15 -26.88
CA ALA A 62 -17.16 -21.28 -25.94
C ALA A 62 -18.67 -21.61 -25.79
N LEU A 63 -19.14 -21.67 -24.56
CA LEU A 63 -20.56 -21.66 -24.20
C LEU A 63 -20.95 -20.19 -23.86
N ASP A 64 -21.89 -19.67 -24.66
CA ASP A 64 -22.78 -18.53 -24.44
C ASP A 64 -22.43 -17.43 -23.40
N SER A 65 -21.74 -16.38 -23.83
CA SER A 65 -21.58 -15.12 -23.06
C SER A 65 -22.72 -14.13 -23.29
N ALA A 66 -23.39 -13.73 -22.20
CA ALA A 66 -24.30 -12.60 -22.18
C ALA A 66 -23.54 -11.27 -22.01
N ALA A 67 -23.85 -10.33 -22.89
CA ALA A 67 -23.12 -9.09 -23.12
C ALA A 67 -23.16 -8.07 -21.96
N GLY A 68 -21.98 -7.53 -21.67
CA GLY A 68 -21.74 -6.15 -21.23
C GLY A 68 -20.39 -5.75 -21.80
N VAL A 69 -20.24 -4.56 -22.37
CA VAL A 69 -18.93 -4.08 -22.85
C VAL A 69 -18.08 -3.76 -21.62
N ASP A 70 -17.46 -4.80 -21.05
CA ASP A 70 -16.48 -4.63 -19.98
C ASP A 70 -15.15 -4.25 -20.64
N VAL A 71 -14.69 -3.02 -20.39
CA VAL A 71 -13.37 -2.61 -20.88
C VAL A 71 -12.37 -3.42 -20.07
N PRO A 72 -11.48 -4.20 -20.72
CA PRO A 72 -10.53 -5.04 -19.99
C PRO A 72 -9.68 -4.15 -19.09
N PRO A 73 -9.53 -4.49 -17.80
CA PRO A 73 -8.70 -3.72 -16.90
C PRO A 73 -7.23 -3.81 -17.34
N GLU A 74 -6.50 -2.71 -17.22
CA GLU A 74 -5.04 -2.75 -17.33
C GLU A 74 -4.49 -3.79 -16.34
N LYS A 75 -3.57 -4.66 -16.78
CA LYS A 75 -3.03 -5.73 -15.92
C LYS A 75 -2.00 -5.21 -14.91
N GLN A 76 -1.40 -4.07 -15.19
CA GLN A 76 -0.32 -3.49 -14.38
C GLN A 76 -0.55 -2.00 -14.26
N ILE A 77 -0.56 -1.51 -13.02
CA ILE A 77 -0.64 -0.08 -12.70
C ILE A 77 0.41 0.26 -11.65
N LEU A 78 0.87 1.50 -11.67
CA LEU A 78 1.70 2.07 -10.61
C LEU A 78 0.87 3.11 -9.86
N LEU A 79 0.51 2.81 -8.63
CA LEU A 79 -0.23 3.71 -7.76
C LEU A 79 0.73 4.63 -7.01
N THR A 80 0.34 5.89 -6.82
CA THR A 80 1.19 6.90 -6.19
C THR A 80 1.09 6.81 -4.66
N PRO A 81 2.18 6.54 -3.93
CA PRO A 81 2.20 6.66 -2.48
C PRO A 81 2.23 8.13 -2.05
N HIS A 82 1.87 8.41 -0.80
CA HIS A 82 1.96 9.77 -0.26
C HIS A 82 2.57 9.81 1.14
N VAL A 83 3.23 10.92 1.47
CA VAL A 83 3.85 11.13 2.78
C VAL A 83 2.80 11.64 3.76
N VAL A 84 2.76 11.04 4.95
CA VAL A 84 1.99 11.49 6.11
C VAL A 84 2.97 12.02 7.14
N GLU A 85 2.98 13.34 7.33
CA GLU A 85 3.81 14.01 8.32
C GLU A 85 3.11 14.02 9.68
N ARG A 86 3.85 13.65 10.74
CA ARG A 86 3.39 13.64 12.12
C ARG A 86 4.48 14.05 13.08
N ILE A 87 4.06 14.53 14.25
CA ILE A 87 4.93 14.80 15.40
C ILE A 87 4.98 13.55 16.28
N PRO A 88 6.16 12.90 16.45
CA PRO A 88 6.27 11.71 17.27
C PRO A 88 5.84 11.97 18.71
N LEU A 89 5.01 11.08 19.25
CA LEU A 89 4.73 11.09 20.68
C LEU A 89 5.97 10.63 21.45
N PRO A 90 6.22 11.16 22.67
CA PRO A 90 7.30 10.66 23.50
C PRO A 90 7.10 9.18 23.79
N LEU A 91 8.06 8.34 23.39
CA LEU A 91 8.11 6.96 23.84
C LEU A 91 8.41 6.95 25.34
N ALA A 92 7.62 6.24 26.14
CA ALA A 92 7.92 6.03 27.54
C ALA A 92 9.34 5.47 27.69
N ALA A 93 10.13 6.01 28.61
CA ALA A 93 11.48 5.52 28.83
C ALA A 93 11.42 4.03 29.23
N PRO A 94 12.30 3.17 28.69
CA PRO A 94 12.35 1.79 29.12
C PRO A 94 12.68 1.74 30.62
N GLY A 95 11.75 1.27 31.46
CA GLY A 95 11.96 1.08 32.90
C GLY A 95 11.05 1.87 33.85
N SER A 96 9.98 2.52 33.39
CA SER A 96 8.92 3.03 34.27
C SER A 96 7.79 2.01 34.40
N GLY A 97 7.97 1.04 35.29
CA GLY A 97 6.99 0.01 35.66
C GLY A 97 7.32 -0.57 37.01
#